data_AF-A0A969MPF2-F1
#
_entry.id   AF-A0A969MPF2-F1
#
_cell.length_a   1.000
_cell.length_b   1.000
_cell.length_c   1.000
_cell.angle_alpha   90.00
_cell.angle_beta   90.00
_cell.angle_gamma   90.00
#
_symmetry.space_group_name_H-M   'P 1'
#
loop_
_entity.id
_entity.type
_entity.pdbx_description
1 polymer ?
#
loop_
_entity_poly.entity_id
_entity_poly.type
_entity_poly.pdbx_seq_one_letter_code
_entity_poly.pdbx_strand_id
1 'polypeptide(L)'
;MATTKFQNNVRTRLYKKNYQGFSQNDFLEAAKAVLCDDLDNPTQEQIKAGVQYLIDKHNQSLEIPNSENLTEVLIESQTIQETGNSTAITNQQKEQLITVQAQSLGIELSESEITDISQTVSDSFTDFVSAVETINSLIKDYAQSKFDEVEQKIDASNNNLRDYINKRTTSLQRKSVEGAITTKEVLEQKSSSLKSFSQTLSTTFKTQ
;
A
#
# COMPACT_ATOMS: atom_id res chain seq x y z
N MET A 1 -14.79 21.11 -10.58
CA MET A 1 -15.83 21.78 -9.76
C MET A 1 -15.15 22.52 -8.63
N ALA A 2 -15.61 23.74 -8.30
CA ALA A 2 -15.04 24.53 -7.21
C ALA A 2 -15.37 23.89 -5.84
N THR A 3 -14.42 23.90 -4.91
CA THR A 3 -14.62 23.43 -3.54
C THR A 3 -15.41 24.47 -2.75
N THR A 4 -16.52 24.07 -2.15
CA THR A 4 -17.40 24.99 -1.40
C THR A 4 -16.79 25.38 -0.06
N LYS A 5 -17.25 26.51 0.53
CA LYS A 5 -16.76 26.93 1.85
C LYS A 5 -17.08 25.91 2.94
N PHE A 6 -18.23 25.25 2.88
CA PHE A 6 -18.58 24.16 3.79
C PHE A 6 -17.56 23.02 3.74
N GLN A 7 -17.26 22.52 2.52
CA GLN A 7 -16.29 21.45 2.32
C GLN A 7 -14.91 21.81 2.88
N ASN A 8 -14.40 22.99 2.55
CA ASN A 8 -13.08 23.41 3.04
C ASN A 8 -13.04 23.52 4.57
N ASN A 9 -14.04 24.16 5.18
CA ASN A 9 -14.05 24.35 6.63
C ASN A 9 -14.21 23.03 7.40
N VAL A 10 -15.08 22.13 6.93
CA VAL A 10 -15.27 20.80 7.53
C VAL A 10 -14.00 19.97 7.36
N ARG A 11 -13.40 19.93 6.16
CA ARG A 11 -12.16 19.21 5.89
C ARG A 11 -11.00 19.69 6.75
N THR A 12 -10.77 21.00 6.86
CA THR A 12 -9.71 21.54 7.72
C THR A 12 -9.89 21.14 9.19
N ARG A 13 -11.14 21.09 9.69
CA ARG A 13 -11.42 20.68 11.07
C ARG A 13 -11.25 19.17 11.29
N LEU A 14 -11.60 18.35 10.30
CA LEU A 14 -11.36 16.90 10.34
C LEU A 14 -9.86 16.58 10.32
N TYR A 15 -9.08 17.26 9.48
CA TYR A 15 -7.62 17.09 9.44
C TYR A 15 -6.95 17.43 10.77
N LYS A 16 -7.40 18.49 11.45
CA LYS A 16 -6.91 18.83 12.80
C LYS A 16 -7.23 17.76 13.84
N LYS A 17 -8.24 16.93 13.61
CA LYS A 17 -8.64 15.81 14.45
C LYS A 17 -8.09 14.46 13.94
N ASN A 18 -7.17 14.46 12.98
CA ASN A 18 -6.60 13.27 12.33
C ASN A 18 -7.59 12.38 11.55
N TYR A 19 -8.74 12.92 11.15
CA TYR A 19 -9.67 12.21 10.26
C TYR A 19 -9.40 12.63 8.80
N GLN A 20 -9.07 11.66 7.94
CA GLN A 20 -8.71 11.88 6.52
C GLN A 20 -9.45 10.89 5.61
N GLY A 21 -9.36 11.05 4.29
CA GLY A 21 -9.91 10.08 3.33
C GLY A 21 -11.35 10.34 2.85
N PHE A 22 -12.06 11.36 3.36
CA PHE A 22 -13.43 11.64 2.92
C PHE A 22 -13.52 12.14 1.46
N SER A 23 -14.43 11.54 0.70
CA SER A 23 -14.73 11.89 -0.68
C SER A 23 -15.55 13.19 -0.78
N GLN A 24 -15.66 13.75 -1.98
CA GLN A 24 -16.53 14.90 -2.21
C GLN A 24 -18.01 14.60 -1.88
N ASN A 25 -18.44 13.35 -2.10
CA ASN A 25 -19.80 12.91 -1.83
C ASN A 25 -20.11 12.87 -0.33
N ASP A 26 -19.14 12.47 0.51
CA ASP A 26 -19.30 12.44 1.97
C ASP A 26 -19.61 13.83 2.52
N PHE A 27 -18.96 14.87 2.00
CA PHE A 27 -19.25 16.24 2.43
C PHE A 27 -20.62 16.73 1.95
N LEU A 28 -21.13 16.24 0.81
CA LEU A 28 -22.47 16.57 0.33
C LEU A 28 -23.54 15.87 1.17
N GLU A 29 -23.32 14.62 1.55
CA GLU A 29 -24.17 13.90 2.48
C GLU A 29 -24.19 14.56 3.85
N ALA A 30 -23.03 14.95 4.37
CA ALA A 30 -22.93 15.69 5.63
C ALA A 30 -23.68 17.03 5.56
N ALA A 31 -23.58 17.75 4.43
CA ALA A 31 -24.31 19.01 4.24
C ALA A 31 -25.84 18.80 4.22
N LYS A 32 -26.31 17.74 3.57
CA LYS A 32 -27.74 17.36 3.57
C LYS A 32 -28.21 16.96 4.96
N ALA A 33 -27.42 16.18 5.69
CA ALA A 33 -27.74 15.71 7.04
C ALA A 33 -27.86 16.86 8.05
N VAL A 34 -27.12 17.96 7.85
CA VAL A 34 -27.16 19.14 8.72
C VAL A 34 -28.02 20.28 8.17
N LEU A 35 -28.82 20.01 7.13
CA LEU A 35 -29.72 20.99 6.49
C LEU A 35 -28.96 22.28 6.11
N CYS A 36 -27.80 22.12 5.49
CA CYS A 36 -27.00 23.24 4.97
C CYS A 36 -27.37 23.52 3.51
N ASP A 37 -28.38 24.37 3.31
CA ASP A 37 -28.87 24.72 1.97
C ASP A 37 -27.90 25.62 1.18
N ASP A 38 -27.11 26.44 1.88
CA ASP A 38 -26.07 27.31 1.29
C ASP A 38 -24.66 26.80 1.64
N LEU A 39 -24.06 26.06 0.72
CA LEU A 39 -22.72 25.48 0.88
C LEU A 39 -21.59 26.52 0.87
N ASP A 40 -21.84 27.74 0.38
CA ASP A 40 -20.85 28.82 0.27
C ASP A 40 -20.97 29.86 1.39
N ASN A 41 -22.02 29.75 2.22
CA ASN A 41 -22.19 30.51 3.45
C ASN A 41 -22.73 29.66 4.64
N PRO A 42 -22.03 28.60 5.05
CA PRO A 42 -22.47 27.76 6.15
C PRO A 42 -22.28 28.43 7.51
N THR A 43 -23.21 28.21 8.44
CA THR A 43 -23.07 28.64 9.83
C THR A 43 -22.02 27.82 10.57
N GLN A 44 -21.46 28.36 11.66
CA GLN A 44 -20.50 27.62 12.47
C GLN A 44 -21.08 26.35 13.09
N GLU A 45 -22.38 26.35 13.39
CA GLU A 45 -23.09 25.19 13.93
C GLU A 45 -23.22 24.10 12.88
N GLN A 46 -23.61 24.44 11.64
CA GLN A 46 -23.63 23.50 10.52
C GLN A 46 -22.26 22.90 10.24
N ILE A 47 -21.17 23.69 10.31
CA ILE A 47 -19.82 23.16 10.16
C ILE A 47 -19.48 22.19 11.30
N LYS A 48 -19.81 22.51 12.56
CA LYS A 48 -19.54 21.62 13.70
C LYS A 48 -20.34 20.32 13.58
N ALA A 49 -21.64 20.42 13.26
CA ALA A 49 -22.52 19.29 13.06
C ALA A 49 -22.05 18.42 11.88
N GLY A 50 -21.59 19.02 10.78
CA GLY A 50 -21.08 18.30 9.62
C GLY A 50 -19.78 17.55 9.92
N VAL A 51 -18.89 18.15 10.72
CA VAL A 51 -17.68 17.47 11.24
C VAL A 51 -18.08 16.30 12.14
N GLN A 52 -19.04 16.50 13.05
CA GLN A 52 -19.47 15.44 13.97
C GLN A 52 -20.12 14.28 13.21
N TYR A 53 -21.01 14.57 12.26
CA TYR A 53 -21.63 13.58 11.39
C TYR A 53 -20.60 12.71 10.66
N LEU A 54 -19.54 13.32 10.11
CA LEU A 54 -18.49 12.57 9.41
C LEU A 54 -17.61 11.75 10.35
N ILE A 55 -17.38 12.24 11.57
CA ILE A 55 -16.68 11.46 12.61
C ILE A 55 -17.54 10.28 13.05
N ASP A 56 -18.83 10.49 13.28
CA ASP A 56 -19.76 9.44 13.70
C ASP A 56 -19.92 8.39 12.60
N LYS A 57 -20.05 8.82 11.32
CA LYS A 57 -20.05 7.93 10.16
C LYS A 57 -18.75 7.12 10.06
N HIS A 58 -17.61 7.77 10.26
CA HIS A 58 -16.30 7.10 10.25
C HIS A 58 -16.13 6.14 11.44
N ASN A 59 -16.66 6.49 12.61
CA ASN A 59 -16.59 5.65 13.81
C ASN A 59 -17.59 4.50 13.78
N GLN A 60 -18.79 4.69 13.20
CA GLN A 60 -19.73 3.59 12.92
C GLN A 60 -19.16 2.61 11.90
N SER A 61 -18.32 3.07 10.97
CA SER A 61 -17.53 2.19 10.10
C SER A 61 -16.40 1.44 10.84
N LEU A 62 -16.08 1.83 12.08
CA LEU A 62 -15.09 1.19 12.96
C LEU A 62 -15.73 0.42 14.13
N GLU A 63 -17.05 0.51 14.32
CA GLU A 63 -17.77 -0.33 15.26
C GLU A 63 -17.97 -1.70 14.61
N ILE A 64 -17.22 -2.69 15.12
CA ILE A 64 -17.51 -4.10 14.90
C ILE A 64 -19.00 -4.30 15.19
N PRO A 65 -19.81 -4.83 14.26
CA PRO A 65 -21.21 -5.08 14.54
C PRO A 65 -21.29 -6.02 15.73
N ASN A 66 -21.91 -5.56 16.81
CA ASN A 66 -22.27 -6.43 17.91
C ASN A 66 -23.14 -7.56 17.32
N SER A 67 -22.75 -8.80 17.62
CA SER A 67 -23.16 -10.05 16.97
C SER A 67 -24.68 -10.34 16.93
N GLU A 68 -25.53 -9.44 17.42
CA GLU A 68 -26.98 -9.64 17.54
C GLU A 68 -27.79 -8.99 16.40
N ASN A 69 -27.20 -8.12 15.59
CA ASN A 69 -27.94 -7.38 14.53
C ASN A 69 -27.72 -7.92 13.09
N LEU A 70 -26.97 -9.01 12.94
CA LEU A 70 -26.77 -9.69 11.65
C LEU A 70 -28.03 -10.45 11.16
N THR A 71 -29.03 -10.60 12.03
CA THR A 71 -30.28 -11.31 11.71
C THR A 71 -31.33 -10.42 11.04
N GLU A 72 -31.29 -9.09 11.24
CA GLU A 72 -32.35 -8.19 10.77
C GLU A 72 -32.08 -7.59 9.36
N VAL A 73 -30.82 -7.37 8.99
CA VAL A 73 -30.48 -6.83 7.65
C VAL A 73 -30.64 -7.88 6.53
N LEU A 74 -30.69 -9.18 6.84
CA LEU A 74 -30.91 -10.23 5.83
C LEU A 74 -32.38 -10.47 5.46
N ILE A 75 -33.35 -9.89 6.18
CA ILE A 75 -34.79 -10.18 5.95
C ILE A 75 -35.37 -9.31 4.82
N GLU A 76 -34.78 -8.15 4.51
CA GLU A 76 -35.35 -7.22 3.51
C GLU A 76 -34.92 -7.49 2.06
N SER A 77 -34.10 -8.52 1.80
CA SER A 77 -33.74 -8.99 0.46
C SER A 77 -34.16 -10.45 0.23
N GLN A 78 -35.38 -10.81 0.65
CA GLN A 78 -35.96 -12.11 0.32
C GLN A 78 -36.55 -12.14 -1.09
N THR A 79 -35.73 -12.62 -2.03
CA THR A 79 -36.20 -13.59 -3.03
C THR A 79 -35.12 -14.64 -3.23
N ILE A 80 -34.93 -15.49 -2.22
CA ILE A 80 -34.21 -16.75 -2.37
C ILE A 80 -35.28 -17.78 -2.77
N GLN A 81 -35.27 -18.19 -4.03
CA GLN A 81 -36.09 -19.33 -4.47
C GLN A 81 -35.45 -20.61 -3.95
N GLU A 82 -35.94 -21.12 -2.82
CA GLU A 82 -35.65 -22.48 -2.38
C GLU A 82 -36.25 -23.48 -3.38
N THR A 83 -35.41 -24.03 -4.25
CA THR A 83 -35.76 -25.19 -5.07
C THR A 83 -34.72 -26.27 -4.83
N GLY A 84 -34.95 -27.14 -3.84
CA GLY A 84 -34.25 -28.42 -3.64
C GLY A 84 -32.76 -28.36 -3.31
N ASN A 85 -32.43 -28.45 -2.02
CA ASN A 85 -31.11 -28.81 -1.44
C ASN A 85 -29.86 -28.03 -1.89
N SER A 86 -30.01 -26.96 -2.68
CA SER A 86 -28.90 -26.10 -3.09
C SER A 86 -29.38 -24.67 -3.28
N THR A 87 -28.80 -23.74 -2.52
CA THR A 87 -29.04 -22.31 -2.68
C THR A 87 -28.13 -21.82 -3.79
N ALA A 88 -28.69 -21.56 -4.97
CA ALA A 88 -27.95 -20.90 -6.05
C ALA A 88 -27.75 -19.42 -5.67
N ILE A 89 -26.51 -18.93 -5.74
CA ILE A 89 -26.19 -17.53 -5.44
C ILE A 89 -25.70 -16.82 -6.71
N THR A 90 -26.15 -15.58 -6.92
CA THR A 90 -25.71 -14.78 -8.06
C THR A 90 -24.30 -14.23 -7.85
N ASN A 91 -23.59 -13.88 -8.92
CA ASN A 91 -22.28 -13.23 -8.81
C ASN A 91 -22.34 -11.93 -7.99
N GLN A 92 -23.41 -11.14 -8.14
CA GLN A 92 -23.58 -9.92 -7.35
C GLN A 92 -23.70 -10.21 -5.85
N GLN A 93 -24.40 -11.29 -5.48
CA GLN A 93 -24.48 -11.73 -4.08
C GLN A 93 -23.13 -12.24 -3.57
N LYS A 94 -22.35 -12.92 -4.42
CA LYS A 94 -20.97 -13.33 -4.08
C LYS A 94 -20.09 -12.12 -3.78
N GLU A 95 -20.07 -11.14 -4.68
CA GLU A 95 -19.24 -9.93 -4.54
C GLU A 95 -19.62 -9.14 -3.28
N GLN A 96 -20.92 -8.99 -2.99
CA GLN A 96 -21.39 -8.37 -1.75
C GLN A 96 -20.96 -9.16 -0.51
N LEU A 97 -21.11 -10.48 -0.53
CA LEU A 97 -20.73 -11.32 0.61
C LEU A 97 -19.21 -11.27 0.84
N ILE A 98 -18.41 -11.35 -0.23
CA ILE A 98 -16.95 -11.19 -0.17
C ILE A 98 -16.58 -9.83 0.42
N THR A 99 -17.23 -8.75 -0.02
CA THR A 99 -16.96 -7.40 0.47
C THR A 99 -17.21 -7.31 1.98
N VAL A 100 -18.38 -7.77 2.44
CA VAL A 100 -18.74 -7.74 3.86
C VAL A 100 -17.82 -8.61 4.70
N GLN A 101 -17.48 -9.82 4.22
CA GLN A 101 -16.56 -10.71 4.92
C GLN A 101 -15.11 -10.17 4.95
N ALA A 102 -14.65 -9.56 3.87
CA ALA A 102 -13.32 -8.95 3.84
C ALA A 102 -13.21 -7.79 4.85
N GLN A 103 -14.23 -6.92 4.89
CA GLN A 103 -14.33 -5.84 5.86
C GLN A 103 -14.37 -6.36 7.30
N SER A 104 -15.11 -7.44 7.57
CA SER A 104 -15.18 -8.04 8.91
C SER A 104 -13.84 -8.66 9.36
N LEU A 105 -13.03 -9.13 8.40
CA LEU A 105 -11.66 -9.61 8.63
C LEU A 105 -10.63 -8.48 8.70
N GLY A 106 -11.03 -7.22 8.49
CA GLY A 106 -10.11 -6.07 8.42
C GLY A 106 -9.23 -6.08 7.17
N ILE A 107 -9.66 -6.76 6.11
CA ILE A 107 -8.97 -6.87 4.82
C ILE A 107 -9.66 -5.94 3.83
N GLU A 108 -8.90 -4.99 3.30
CA GLU A 108 -9.38 -4.12 2.22
C GLU A 108 -9.05 -4.77 0.87
N LEU A 109 -10.10 -5.10 0.11
CA LEU A 109 -10.00 -5.65 -1.24
C LEU A 109 -10.40 -4.59 -2.26
N SER A 110 -9.70 -4.54 -3.39
CA SER A 110 -10.13 -3.71 -4.53
C SER A 110 -11.27 -4.37 -5.31
N GLU A 111 -12.00 -3.59 -6.11
CA GLU A 111 -13.13 -4.11 -6.91
C GLU A 111 -12.72 -5.29 -7.81
N SER A 112 -11.55 -5.21 -8.46
CA SER A 112 -11.04 -6.31 -9.29
C SER A 112 -10.77 -7.58 -8.47
N GLU A 113 -10.31 -7.44 -7.23
CA GLU A 113 -9.98 -8.57 -6.36
C GLU A 113 -11.24 -9.26 -5.86
N ILE A 114 -12.27 -8.47 -5.54
CA ILE A 114 -13.59 -8.98 -5.20
C ILE A 114 -14.16 -9.79 -6.36
N THR A 115 -14.06 -9.28 -7.59
CA THR A 115 -14.49 -10.00 -8.79
C THR A 115 -13.68 -11.28 -9.00
N ASP A 116 -12.35 -11.24 -8.87
CA ASP A 116 -11.49 -12.43 -9.02
C ASP A 116 -11.82 -13.52 -7.98
N ILE A 117 -12.02 -13.13 -6.72
CA ILE A 117 -12.45 -14.07 -5.68
C ILE A 117 -13.85 -14.60 -5.99
N SER A 118 -14.79 -13.78 -6.46
CA SER A 118 -16.15 -14.22 -6.80
C SER A 118 -16.19 -15.29 -7.89
N GLN A 119 -15.23 -15.27 -8.83
CA GLN A 119 -15.11 -16.25 -9.90
C GLN A 119 -14.62 -17.62 -9.40
N THR A 120 -13.94 -17.67 -8.26
CA THR A 120 -13.49 -18.92 -7.62
C THR A 120 -14.50 -19.50 -6.63
N VAL A 121 -15.48 -18.69 -6.20
CA VAL A 121 -16.59 -19.12 -5.34
C VAL A 121 -17.63 -19.89 -6.16
N SER A 122 -17.98 -21.11 -5.73
CA SER A 122 -19.03 -21.94 -6.33
C SER A 122 -20.35 -21.18 -6.51
N ASP A 123 -21.10 -21.51 -7.55
CA ASP A 123 -22.42 -20.90 -7.82
C ASP A 123 -23.53 -21.44 -6.89
N SER A 124 -23.25 -22.53 -6.17
CA SER A 124 -24.24 -23.23 -5.39
C SER A 124 -23.66 -23.79 -4.09
N PHE A 125 -24.45 -23.69 -3.03
CA PHE A 125 -24.08 -24.14 -1.69
C PHE A 125 -25.18 -25.00 -1.08
N THR A 126 -24.78 -25.96 -0.26
CA THR A 126 -25.70 -26.83 0.48
C THR A 126 -26.25 -26.11 1.71
N ASP A 127 -25.45 -25.20 2.29
CA ASP A 127 -25.85 -24.35 3.41
C ASP A 127 -25.07 -23.02 3.37
N PHE A 128 -25.62 -21.99 4.01
CA PHE A 128 -25.02 -20.65 4.00
C PHE A 128 -23.74 -20.55 4.85
N VAL A 129 -23.61 -21.38 5.89
CA VAL A 129 -22.44 -21.35 6.78
C VAL A 129 -21.20 -21.82 6.04
N SER A 130 -21.31 -22.92 5.29
CA SER A 130 -20.25 -23.44 4.43
C SER A 130 -19.88 -22.48 3.30
N ALA A 131 -20.85 -21.71 2.78
CA ALA A 131 -20.57 -20.63 1.83
C ALA A 131 -19.69 -19.54 2.44
N VAL A 132 -20.05 -19.06 3.64
CA VAL A 132 -19.27 -18.04 4.37
C VAL A 132 -17.89 -18.55 4.76
N GLU A 133 -17.77 -19.78 5.25
CA GLU A 133 -16.48 -20.39 5.59
C GLU A 133 -15.56 -20.50 4.37
N THR A 134 -16.12 -20.93 3.22
CA THR A 134 -15.39 -21.02 1.95
C THR A 134 -14.90 -19.64 1.50
N ILE A 135 -15.77 -18.64 1.51
CA ILE A 135 -15.42 -17.25 1.15
C ILE A 135 -14.34 -16.70 2.09
N ASN A 136 -14.47 -16.93 3.39
CA ASN A 136 -13.46 -16.51 4.38
C ASN A 136 -12.09 -17.16 4.13
N SER A 137 -12.07 -18.44 3.74
CA SER A 137 -10.82 -19.11 3.35
C SER A 137 -10.22 -18.43 2.12
N LEU A 138 -11.02 -18.22 1.07
CA LEU A 138 -10.54 -17.62 -0.18
C LEU A 138 -10.00 -16.20 0.02
N ILE A 139 -10.66 -15.38 0.85
CA ILE A 139 -10.19 -14.04 1.19
C ILE A 139 -8.84 -14.10 1.92
N LYS A 140 -8.70 -15.02 2.89
CA LYS A 140 -7.44 -15.21 3.63
C LYS A 140 -6.32 -15.70 2.74
N ASP A 141 -6.59 -16.67 1.87
CA ASP A 141 -5.62 -17.21 0.93
C ASP A 141 -5.15 -16.13 -0.05
N TYR A 142 -6.08 -15.29 -0.52
CA TYR A 142 -5.75 -14.16 -1.39
C TYR A 142 -4.88 -13.12 -0.67
N ALA A 143 -5.24 -12.75 0.55
CA ALA A 143 -4.45 -11.83 1.37
C ALA A 143 -3.05 -12.40 1.66
N GLN A 144 -2.95 -13.69 2.01
CA GLN A 144 -1.69 -14.38 2.24
C GLN A 144 -0.81 -14.35 0.98
N SER A 145 -1.38 -14.68 -0.18
CA SER A 145 -0.65 -14.67 -1.46
C SER A 145 -0.05 -13.29 -1.78
N LYS A 146 -0.77 -12.20 -1.47
CA LYS A 146 -0.25 -10.83 -1.60
C LYS A 146 0.92 -10.56 -0.66
N PHE A 147 0.82 -10.98 0.60
CA PHE A 147 1.92 -10.84 1.54
C PHE A 147 3.16 -11.62 1.09
N ASP A 148 2.97 -12.85 0.61
CA ASP A 148 4.06 -13.68 0.08
C ASP A 148 4.72 -13.03 -1.15
N GLU A 149 3.93 -12.43 -2.06
CA GLU A 149 4.48 -11.72 -3.23
C GLU A 149 5.32 -10.50 -2.81
N VAL A 150 4.86 -9.75 -1.82
CA VAL A 150 5.61 -8.61 -1.27
C VAL A 150 6.90 -9.08 -0.60
N GLU A 151 6.85 -10.15 0.19
CA GLU A 151 8.02 -10.74 0.84
C GLU A 151 9.06 -11.19 -0.20
N GLN A 152 8.64 -11.89 -1.26
CA GLN A 152 9.51 -12.28 -2.37
C GLN A 152 10.16 -11.09 -3.07
N LYS A 153 9.42 -9.99 -3.29
CA LYS A 153 9.96 -8.75 -3.88
C LYS A 153 11.01 -8.11 -2.98
N ILE A 154 10.78 -8.11 -1.66
CA ILE A 154 11.74 -7.61 -0.67
C ILE A 154 13.02 -8.44 -0.70
N ASP A 155 12.91 -9.76 -0.70
CA ASP A 155 14.06 -10.67 -0.75
C ASP A 155 14.86 -10.52 -2.04
N ALA A 156 14.19 -10.44 -3.18
CA ALA A 156 14.83 -10.18 -4.47
C ALA A 156 15.59 -8.84 -4.46
N SER A 157 14.98 -7.78 -3.92
CA SER A 157 15.63 -6.47 -3.77
C SER A 157 16.87 -6.53 -2.88
N ASN A 158 16.79 -7.21 -1.74
CA ASN A 158 17.91 -7.39 -0.81
C ASN A 158 19.08 -8.15 -1.46
N ASN A 159 18.78 -9.21 -2.22
CA ASN A 159 19.81 -9.96 -2.93
C ASN A 159 20.46 -9.12 -4.05
N ASN A 160 19.68 -8.35 -4.80
CA ASN A 160 20.21 -7.43 -5.80
C ASN A 160 21.14 -6.36 -5.19
N LEU A 161 20.78 -5.82 -4.03
CA LEU A 161 21.62 -4.86 -3.30
C LEU A 161 22.94 -5.48 -2.83
N ARG A 162 22.89 -6.71 -2.29
CA ARG A 162 24.10 -7.46 -1.90
C ARG A 162 25.02 -7.67 -3.10
N ASP A 163 24.47 -8.09 -4.23
CA ASP A 163 25.24 -8.30 -5.47
C ASP A 163 25.86 -7.01 -5.98
N TYR A 164 25.12 -5.90 -5.95
CA TYR A 164 25.62 -4.59 -6.33
C TYR A 164 26.80 -4.16 -5.44
N ILE A 165 26.65 -4.29 -4.11
CA ILE A 165 27.70 -3.96 -3.15
C ILE A 165 28.94 -4.84 -3.38
N ASN A 166 28.77 -6.14 -3.59
CA ASN A 166 29.88 -7.05 -3.87
C ASN A 166 30.62 -6.66 -5.15
N LYS A 167 29.90 -6.39 -6.25
CA LYS A 167 30.49 -5.92 -7.51
C LYS A 167 31.24 -4.60 -7.32
N ARG A 168 30.68 -3.67 -6.55
CA ARG A 168 31.30 -2.36 -6.29
C ARG A 168 32.56 -2.51 -5.45
N THR A 169 32.53 -3.33 -4.41
CA THR A 169 33.69 -3.65 -3.55
C THR A 169 34.83 -4.24 -4.37
N THR A 170 34.56 -5.27 -5.18
CA THR A 170 35.56 -5.87 -6.06
C THR A 170 36.14 -4.86 -7.05
N SER A 171 35.29 -4.01 -7.64
CA SER A 171 35.75 -2.95 -8.56
C SER A 171 36.65 -1.92 -7.89
N LEU A 172 36.33 -1.53 -6.65
CA LEU A 172 37.15 -0.60 -5.86
C LEU A 172 38.48 -1.24 -5.44
N GLN A 173 38.47 -2.50 -5.01
CA GLN A 173 39.70 -3.25 -4.71
C GLN A 173 40.62 -3.32 -5.92
N ARG A 174 40.07 -3.67 -7.10
CA ARG A 174 40.83 -3.69 -8.35
C ARG A 174 41.44 -2.31 -8.67
N LYS A 175 40.63 -1.25 -8.61
CA LYS A 175 41.13 0.13 -8.85
C LYS A 175 42.21 0.54 -7.87
N SER A 176 42.10 0.13 -6.61
CA SER A 176 43.13 0.41 -5.59
C SER A 176 44.44 -0.29 -5.91
N VAL A 177 44.39 -1.56 -6.33
CA VAL A 177 45.58 -2.32 -6.74
C VAL A 177 46.21 -1.71 -7.99
N GLU A 178 45.39 -1.38 -9.00
CA GLU A 178 45.86 -0.72 -10.23
C GLU A 178 46.56 0.61 -9.92
N GLY A 179 45.97 1.45 -9.07
CA GLY A 179 46.58 2.71 -8.64
C GLY A 179 47.91 2.52 -7.89
N ALA A 180 48.02 1.49 -7.04
CA ALA A 180 49.26 1.16 -6.35
C ALA A 180 50.36 0.69 -7.32
N ILE A 181 50.01 -0.13 -8.31
CA ILE A 181 50.92 -0.57 -9.38
C ILE A 181 51.43 0.64 -10.17
N THR A 182 50.54 1.50 -10.67
CA THR A 182 50.93 2.70 -11.41
C THR A 182 51.83 3.62 -10.58
N THR A 183 51.54 3.79 -9.29
CA THR A 183 52.38 4.60 -8.39
C THR A 183 53.78 4.00 -8.24
N LYS A 184 53.87 2.68 -8.09
CA LYS A 184 55.15 1.96 -8.03
C LYS A 184 55.96 2.16 -9.31
N GLU A 185 55.33 2.01 -10.48
CA GLU A 185 55.98 2.19 -11.79
C GLU A 185 56.55 3.60 -11.95
N VAL A 186 55.77 4.63 -11.59
CA VAL A 186 56.23 6.03 -11.61
C VAL A 186 57.43 6.24 -10.68
N LEU A 187 57.41 5.64 -9.48
CA LEU A 187 58.50 5.75 -8.52
C LEU A 187 59.78 5.07 -9.02
N GLU A 188 59.67 3.87 -9.59
CA GLU A 188 60.80 3.14 -10.20
C GLU A 188 61.41 3.92 -11.37
N GLN A 189 60.58 4.53 -12.21
CA GLN A 189 61.04 5.40 -13.29
C GLN A 189 61.81 6.61 -12.74
N LYS A 190 61.26 7.32 -11.74
CA LYS A 190 61.91 8.48 -11.11
C LYS A 190 63.23 8.10 -10.44
N SER A 191 63.27 6.99 -9.72
CA SER A 191 64.50 6.46 -9.10
C SER A 191 65.58 6.18 -10.14
N SER A 192 65.22 5.55 -11.26
CA SER A 192 66.14 5.27 -12.36
C SER A 192 66.68 6.55 -13.00
N SER A 193 65.83 7.56 -13.21
CA SER A 193 66.26 8.88 -13.71
C SER A 193 67.19 9.62 -12.75
N LEU A 194 66.96 9.54 -11.43
CA LEU A 194 67.85 10.13 -10.44
C LEU A 194 69.22 9.44 -10.43
N LYS A 195 69.23 8.10 -10.54
CA LYS A 195 70.46 7.32 -10.61
C LYS A 195 71.28 7.66 -11.85
N SER A 196 70.65 7.75 -13.03
CA SER A 196 71.35 8.13 -14.26
C SER A 196 71.89 9.57 -14.17
N PHE A 197 71.10 10.52 -13.66
CA PHE A 197 71.55 11.88 -13.44
C PHE A 197 72.76 11.98 -12.48
N SER A 198 72.72 11.26 -11.36
CA SER A 198 73.84 11.19 -10.41
C SER A 198 75.11 10.59 -11.02
N GLN A 199 74.97 9.57 -11.87
CA GLN A 199 76.09 8.99 -12.62
C GLN A 199 76.68 10.00 -13.61
N THR A 200 75.84 10.71 -14.37
CA THR A 200 76.27 11.78 -15.29
C THR A 200 77.02 12.89 -14.55
N LEU A 201 76.51 13.37 -13.42
CA LEU A 201 77.21 14.38 -12.61
C LEU A 201 78.59 13.87 -12.18
N SER A 202 78.64 12.64 -11.66
CA SER A 202 79.89 12.02 -11.19
C SER A 202 80.94 11.88 -12.30
N THR A 203 80.53 11.57 -13.54
CA THR A 203 81.45 11.49 -14.68
C THR A 203 81.89 12.88 -15.13
N THR A 204 80.98 13.87 -15.17
CA THR A 204 81.32 15.26 -15.51
C THR A 204 82.37 15.83 -14.56
N PHE A 205 82.23 15.61 -13.25
CA PHE A 205 83.20 16.10 -12.25
C PHE A 205 84.54 15.35 -12.25
N LYS A 206 84.60 14.12 -12.76
CA LYS A 206 85.87 13.37 -12.89
C LYS A 206 86.67 13.72 -14.15
N THR A 207 86.06 14.41 -15.11
CA THR A 207 86.68 14.74 -16.40
C THR A 207 87.21 16.19 -16.43
N GLN A 208 87.00 16.97 -15.37
CA GLN A 208 87.65 18.27 -15.11
C GLN A 208 88.85 18.08 -14.17
#